data_AF-A0A1U7QRS7-F1
#
_entry.id   AF-A0A1U7QRS7-F1
#
_cell.length_a   1.000
_cell.length_b   1.000
_cell.length_c   1.000
_cell.angle_alpha   90.00
_cell.angle_beta   90.00
_cell.angle_gamma   90.00
#
_symmetry.space_group_name_H-M   'P 1'
#
loop_
_entity.id
_entity.type
_entity.pdbx_description
1 polymer ?
#
loop_
_entity_poly.entity_id
_entity_poly.type
_entity_poly.pdbx_seq_one_letter_code
_entity_poly.pdbx_strand_id
1 'polypeptide(L)'
;MEKFKAMLDLQSKHRSALGYGLVTLLTAGGEKIFSEVVFQCPCNATWNLPYGLVFLLVPALALFLLGYALSARTWRLLTGCCSRSASARSSSGLRRGFVCAQISAAAALAPLTWVAVALLGGSFYQCAVSGSESMARHLCKGRDPSCVAKLPQVPCKKQEAEMQDILSQLRAQSQVLGWVLIAAVIILLLVVKSVTRCLSPVSYLQLKFWEIYLEKEKQILQSEAMEHATQLAKENVRCFFECTNPKECSTPSSKAWQQISALYTFNPQKQYYSMLHKYVNRKDMSGSLRSVEGDAVVPVLGFVDASGMATTHGV
;
A
#
# COMPACT_ATOMS: atom_id res chain seq x y z
N MET A 1 34.22 -13.66 -0.06
CA MET A 1 33.34 -12.99 0.93
C MET A 1 33.17 -11.49 0.67
N GLU A 2 34.25 -10.72 0.44
CA GLU A 2 34.16 -9.26 0.18
C GLU A 2 33.26 -8.85 -1.00
N LYS A 3 33.30 -9.58 -2.12
CA LYS A 3 32.41 -9.32 -3.28
C LYS A 3 30.93 -9.56 -2.96
N PHE A 4 30.65 -10.53 -2.09
CA PHE A 4 29.29 -10.83 -1.62
C PHE A 4 28.79 -9.75 -0.65
N LYS A 5 29.68 -9.26 0.22
CA LYS A 5 29.41 -8.13 1.11
C LYS A 5 29.15 -6.84 0.33
N ALA A 6 29.96 -6.56 -0.70
CA ALA A 6 29.74 -5.43 -1.60
C ALA A 6 28.42 -5.54 -2.38
N MET A 7 28.03 -6.75 -2.80
CA MET A 7 26.75 -6.99 -3.45
C MET A 7 25.57 -6.81 -2.48
N LEU A 8 25.69 -7.32 -1.25
CA LEU A 8 24.70 -7.13 -0.18
C LEU A 8 24.58 -5.67 0.25
N ASP A 9 25.69 -4.93 0.32
CA ASP A 9 25.71 -3.50 0.61
C ASP A 9 25.06 -2.71 -0.54
N LEU A 10 25.28 -3.10 -1.80
CA LEU A 10 24.62 -2.50 -2.95
C LEU A 10 23.10 -2.81 -2.96
N GLN A 11 22.71 -4.05 -2.63
CA GLN A 11 21.30 -4.43 -2.49
C GLN A 11 20.63 -3.72 -1.31
N SER A 12 21.33 -3.55 -0.19
CA SER A 12 20.90 -2.75 0.96
C SER A 12 20.68 -1.28 0.56
N LYS A 13 21.67 -0.70 -0.13
CA LYS A 13 21.66 0.70 -0.57
C LYS A 13 20.58 1.01 -1.59
N HIS A 14 20.26 0.07 -2.47
CA HIS A 14 19.23 0.21 -3.51
C HIS A 14 17.97 -0.62 -3.26
N ARG A 15 17.72 -1.07 -2.03
CA ARG A 15 16.62 -1.97 -1.68
C ARG A 15 15.26 -1.49 -2.18
N SER A 16 14.99 -0.19 -2.09
CA SER A 16 13.74 0.39 -2.58
C SER A 16 13.64 0.37 -4.11
N ALA A 17 14.71 0.70 -4.83
CA ALA A 17 14.72 0.70 -6.29
C ALA A 17 14.61 -0.72 -6.87
N LEU A 18 15.33 -1.68 -6.28
CA LEU A 18 15.24 -3.10 -6.62
C LEU A 18 13.86 -3.67 -6.31
N GLY A 19 13.25 -3.27 -5.18
CA GLY A 19 11.88 -3.63 -4.83
C GLY A 19 10.87 -3.14 -5.86
N TYR A 20 10.95 -1.86 -6.27
CA TYR A 20 10.07 -1.32 -7.31
C TYR A 20 10.29 -1.99 -8.67
N GLY A 21 11.55 -2.27 -9.03
CA GLY A 21 11.88 -3.03 -10.24
C GLY A 21 11.25 -4.43 -10.23
N LEU A 22 11.39 -5.17 -9.13
CA LEU A 22 10.81 -6.51 -8.98
C LEU A 22 9.27 -6.48 -9.04
N VAL A 23 8.63 -5.54 -8.35
CA VAL A 23 7.16 -5.37 -8.41
C VAL A 23 6.69 -5.05 -9.83
N THR A 24 7.42 -4.20 -10.55
CA THR A 24 7.11 -3.88 -11.94
C THR A 24 7.23 -5.11 -12.83
N LEU A 25 8.29 -5.90 -12.66
CA LEU A 25 8.53 -7.12 -13.42
C LEU A 25 7.46 -8.18 -13.15
N LEU A 26 7.09 -8.37 -11.88
CA LEU A 26 6.01 -9.26 -11.48
C LEU A 26 4.65 -8.81 -12.00
N THR A 27 4.38 -7.50 -12.03
CA THR A 27 3.12 -6.96 -12.56
C THR A 27 3.03 -7.17 -14.07
N ALA A 28 4.12 -6.90 -14.80
CA ALA A 28 4.20 -7.13 -16.24
C ALA A 28 4.10 -8.62 -16.59
N GLY A 29 4.80 -9.49 -15.84
CA GLY A 29 4.72 -10.94 -16.02
C GLY A 29 3.33 -11.49 -15.69
N GLY A 30 2.69 -10.99 -14.64
CA GLY A 30 1.32 -11.32 -14.26
C GLY A 30 0.33 -10.92 -15.35
N GLU A 31 0.37 -9.68 -15.84
CA GLU A 31 -0.50 -9.23 -16.94
C GLU A 31 -0.32 -10.10 -18.19
N LYS A 32 0.93 -10.42 -18.56
CA LYS A 32 1.21 -11.30 -19.69
C LYS A 32 0.59 -12.68 -19.54
N ILE A 33 0.70 -13.29 -18.36
CA ILE A 33 0.07 -14.60 -18.10
C ILE A 33 -1.46 -14.48 -18.16
N PHE A 34 -2.07 -13.49 -17.51
CA PHE A 34 -3.52 -13.33 -17.53
C PHE A 34 -4.07 -13.00 -18.92
N SER A 35 -3.38 -12.18 -19.70
CA SER A 35 -3.82 -11.77 -21.04
C SER A 35 -3.55 -12.82 -22.11
N GLU A 36 -2.52 -13.67 -21.99
CA GLU A 36 -2.20 -14.69 -23.00
C GLU A 36 -2.79 -16.06 -22.67
N VAL A 37 -2.95 -16.41 -21.38
CA VAL A 37 -3.37 -17.75 -20.95
C VAL A 37 -4.86 -17.83 -20.58
N VAL A 38 -5.46 -16.74 -20.06
CA VAL A 38 -6.81 -16.81 -19.47
C VAL A 38 -7.83 -15.94 -20.22
N PHE A 39 -7.39 -14.87 -20.88
CA PHE A 39 -8.30 -13.91 -21.50
C PHE A 39 -8.64 -14.26 -22.95
N GLN A 40 -9.90 -14.59 -23.20
CA GLN A 40 -10.46 -14.69 -24.55
C GLN A 40 -11.78 -13.92 -24.58
N CYS A 41 -11.84 -12.86 -25.40
CA CYS A 41 -13.06 -12.05 -25.49
C CYS A 41 -14.20 -12.91 -26.08
N PRO A 42 -15.39 -12.98 -25.43
CA PRO A 42 -16.48 -13.86 -25.86
C PRO A 42 -17.17 -13.42 -27.16
N CYS A 43 -16.88 -12.20 -27.64
CA CYS A 43 -17.43 -11.62 -28.87
C CYS A 43 -18.95 -11.63 -28.96
N ASN A 44 -19.57 -11.28 -27.83
CA ASN A 44 -21.01 -11.14 -27.67
C ASN A 44 -21.32 -9.71 -27.22
N ALA A 45 -22.28 -9.08 -27.89
CA ALA A 45 -22.71 -7.70 -27.64
C ALA A 45 -22.98 -7.40 -26.15
N THR A 46 -23.61 -8.33 -25.43
CA THR A 46 -24.00 -8.12 -24.02
C THR A 46 -22.87 -8.42 -23.03
N TRP A 47 -21.97 -9.36 -23.36
CA TRP A 47 -20.97 -9.88 -22.42
C TRP A 47 -19.59 -9.23 -22.58
N ASN A 48 -19.28 -8.65 -23.74
CA ASN A 48 -17.97 -8.03 -24.00
C ASN A 48 -17.61 -6.93 -22.99
N LEU A 49 -18.55 -6.03 -22.69
CA LEU A 49 -18.36 -4.94 -21.72
C LEU A 49 -18.08 -5.45 -20.30
N PRO A 50 -18.97 -6.24 -19.66
CA PRO A 50 -18.74 -6.71 -18.29
C PRO A 50 -17.52 -7.63 -18.21
N TYR A 51 -17.28 -8.48 -19.21
CA TYR A 51 -16.11 -9.38 -19.22
C TYR A 51 -14.79 -8.59 -19.26
N GLY A 52 -14.65 -7.63 -20.17
CA GLY A 52 -13.45 -6.79 -20.25
C GLY A 52 -13.22 -5.97 -18.99
N LEU A 53 -14.28 -5.40 -18.39
CA LEU A 53 -14.17 -4.63 -17.14
C LEU A 53 -13.79 -5.48 -15.93
N VAL A 54 -14.29 -6.72 -15.82
CA VAL A 54 -13.94 -7.62 -14.72
C VAL A 54 -12.44 -7.93 -14.73
N PHE A 55 -11.87 -8.28 -15.88
CA PHE A 55 -10.43 -8.56 -15.98
C PHE A 55 -9.56 -7.31 -15.76
N LEU A 56 -10.10 -6.12 -16.07
CA LEU A 56 -9.41 -4.86 -15.79
C LEU A 56 -9.46 -4.48 -14.29
N LEU A 57 -10.62 -4.56 -13.65
CA LEU A 57 -10.88 -3.95 -12.33
C LEU A 57 -10.80 -4.92 -11.15
N VAL A 58 -11.13 -6.20 -11.32
CA VAL A 58 -11.12 -7.16 -10.20
C VAL A 58 -9.71 -7.42 -9.67
N PRO A 59 -8.68 -7.65 -10.51
CA PRO A 59 -7.31 -7.74 -10.02
C PRO A 59 -6.83 -6.45 -9.36
N ALA A 60 -7.25 -5.28 -9.87
CA ALA A 60 -6.97 -3.99 -9.24
C ALA A 60 -7.58 -3.89 -7.84
N LEU A 61 -8.83 -4.33 -7.67
CA LEU A 61 -9.50 -4.36 -6.36
C LEU A 61 -8.80 -5.34 -5.41
N ALA A 62 -8.41 -6.52 -5.88
CA ALA A 62 -7.66 -7.49 -5.06
C ALA A 62 -6.33 -6.91 -4.56
N LEU A 63 -5.57 -6.25 -5.45
CA LEU A 63 -4.33 -5.55 -5.09
C LEU A 63 -4.59 -4.41 -4.08
N PHE A 64 -5.70 -3.70 -4.20
CA PHE A 64 -6.08 -2.63 -3.28
C PHE A 64 -6.34 -3.18 -1.88
N LEU A 65 -7.13 -4.25 -1.77
CA LEU A 65 -7.44 -4.92 -0.50
C LEU A 65 -6.18 -5.51 0.14
N LEU A 66 -5.31 -6.13 -0.65
CA LEU A 66 -4.00 -6.60 -0.19
C LEU A 66 -3.14 -5.44 0.34
N GLY A 67 -3.15 -4.28 -0.34
CA GLY A 67 -2.47 -3.07 0.12
C GLY A 67 -2.92 -2.62 1.51
N TYR A 68 -4.22 -2.71 1.82
CA TYR A 68 -4.72 -2.45 3.17
C TYR A 68 -4.28 -3.51 4.18
N ALA A 69 -4.40 -4.79 3.82
CA ALA A 69 -4.10 -5.92 4.70
C ALA A 69 -2.61 -5.97 5.09
N LEU A 70 -1.71 -5.56 4.20
CA LEU A 70 -0.27 -5.55 4.46
C LEU A 70 0.23 -4.28 5.18
N SER A 71 -0.62 -3.25 5.32
CA SER A 71 -0.23 -1.97 5.92
C SER A 71 -0.32 -2.02 7.45
N ALA A 72 0.83 -1.90 8.12
CA ALA A 72 0.91 -1.81 9.58
C ALA A 72 0.11 -0.62 10.14
N ARG A 73 0.02 0.50 9.41
CA ARG A 73 -0.80 1.66 9.80
C ARG A 73 -2.28 1.32 9.86
N THR A 74 -2.77 0.50 8.94
CA THR A 74 -4.17 0.03 8.93
C THR A 74 -4.49 -0.69 10.23
N TRP A 75 -3.62 -1.62 10.63
CA TRP A 75 -3.78 -2.38 11.88
C TRP A 75 -3.62 -1.51 13.13
N ARG A 76 -2.65 -0.58 13.17
CA ARG A 76 -2.54 0.38 14.28
C ARG A 76 -3.80 1.22 14.46
N LEU A 77 -4.48 1.54 13.36
CA LEU A 77 -5.72 2.29 13.40
C LEU A 77 -6.91 1.43 13.86
N LEU A 78 -7.05 0.20 13.33
CA LEU A 78 -8.19 -0.68 13.56
C LEU A 78 -8.11 -1.44 14.90
N THR A 79 -6.92 -1.87 15.33
CA THR A 79 -6.74 -2.68 16.55
C THR A 79 -7.16 -1.91 17.80
N GLY A 80 -8.10 -2.48 18.55
CA GLY A 80 -8.66 -1.86 19.75
C GLY A 80 -9.62 -0.69 19.47
N CYS A 81 -10.21 -0.57 18.27
CA CYS A 81 -11.26 0.42 18.00
C CYS A 81 -12.57 0.12 18.74
N CYS A 82 -12.95 -1.16 18.91
CA CYS A 82 -14.22 -1.57 19.50
C CYS A 82 -14.23 -1.55 21.05
N SER A 83 -13.06 -1.50 21.70
CA SER A 83 -12.93 -1.41 23.17
C SER A 83 -12.76 0.03 23.68
N ARG A 84 -12.75 1.03 22.78
CA ARG A 84 -12.56 2.45 23.13
C ARG A 84 -13.92 3.09 23.50
N SER A 85 -14.01 3.56 24.74
CA SER A 85 -15.14 4.37 25.23
C SER A 85 -15.48 5.54 24.30
N ALA A 86 -16.77 5.86 24.21
CA ALA A 86 -17.36 6.84 23.29
C ALA A 86 -16.85 8.28 23.46
N SER A 87 -16.23 8.61 24.61
CA SER A 87 -15.79 9.96 24.96
C SER A 87 -14.59 10.48 24.15
N ALA A 88 -13.86 9.62 23.42
CA ALA A 88 -12.68 10.03 22.62
C ALA A 88 -12.98 10.36 21.15
N ARG A 89 -14.25 10.47 20.73
CA ARG A 89 -14.65 10.53 19.31
C ARG A 89 -14.64 11.94 18.69
N SER A 90 -14.91 13.00 19.46
CA SER A 90 -15.29 14.31 18.90
C SER A 90 -14.18 15.07 18.15
N SER A 91 -12.96 15.16 18.68
CA SER A 91 -11.82 15.86 18.04
C SER A 91 -11.01 14.99 17.06
N SER A 92 -11.44 13.75 16.82
CA SER A 92 -10.64 12.69 16.19
C SER A 92 -11.05 12.33 14.75
N GLY A 93 -12.21 12.82 14.27
CA GLY A 93 -12.79 12.44 12.98
C GLY A 93 -11.95 12.89 11.78
N LEU A 94 -11.62 14.18 11.70
CA LEU A 94 -10.77 14.73 10.62
C LEU A 94 -9.38 14.08 10.60
N ARG A 95 -8.77 13.91 11.77
CA ARG A 95 -7.46 13.28 11.92
C ARG A 95 -7.48 11.83 11.45
N ARG A 96 -8.53 11.08 11.78
CA ARG A 96 -8.74 9.70 11.34
C ARG A 96 -9.01 9.63 9.84
N GLY A 97 -9.86 10.50 9.30
CA GLY A 97 -10.12 10.61 7.87
C GLY A 97 -8.86 10.92 7.07
N PHE A 98 -8.02 11.82 7.56
CA PHE A 98 -6.74 12.16 6.94
C PHE A 98 -5.76 10.98 6.93
N VAL A 99 -5.63 10.25 8.04
CA VAL A 99 -4.79 9.04 8.12
C VAL A 99 -5.34 7.94 7.20
N CYS A 100 -6.66 7.75 7.14
CA CYS A 100 -7.29 6.83 6.19
C CYS A 100 -6.93 7.21 4.75
N ALA A 101 -7.09 8.48 4.36
CA ALA A 101 -6.76 8.95 3.01
C ALA A 101 -5.28 8.70 2.64
N GLN A 102 -4.36 8.88 3.60
CA GLN A 102 -2.94 8.55 3.41
C GLN A 102 -2.71 7.05 3.18
N ILE A 103 -3.40 6.19 3.93
CA ILE A 103 -3.34 4.74 3.75
C ILE A 103 -3.94 4.34 2.39
N SER A 104 -5.10 4.91 2.03
CA SER A 104 -5.77 4.67 0.74
C SER A 104 -4.87 5.06 -0.43
N ALA A 105 -4.23 6.23 -0.36
CA ALA A 105 -3.33 6.70 -1.41
C ALA A 105 -2.11 5.78 -1.59
N ALA A 106 -1.55 5.27 -0.48
CA ALA A 106 -0.46 4.30 -0.54
C ALA A 106 -0.92 2.94 -1.10
N ALA A 107 -2.09 2.45 -0.67
CA ALA A 107 -2.66 1.18 -1.14
C ALA A 107 -3.10 1.22 -2.62
N ALA A 108 -3.44 2.40 -3.13
CA ALA A 108 -3.87 2.60 -4.52
C ALA A 108 -2.74 2.50 -5.55
N LEU A 109 -1.47 2.53 -5.14
CA LEU A 109 -0.34 2.50 -6.08
C LEU A 109 -0.32 1.22 -6.94
N ALA A 110 -0.41 0.05 -6.31
CA ALA A 110 -0.38 -1.24 -7.01
C ALA A 110 -1.59 -1.42 -7.97
N PRO A 111 -2.84 -1.11 -7.56
CA PRO A 111 -4.00 -1.08 -8.46
C PRO A 111 -3.81 -0.17 -9.68
N LEU A 112 -3.31 1.05 -9.47
CA LEU A 112 -3.09 2.01 -10.56
C LEU A 112 -2.01 1.51 -11.52
N THR A 113 -0.94 0.89 -11.02
CA THR A 113 0.08 0.27 -11.88
C THR A 113 -0.49 -0.91 -12.68
N TRP A 114 -1.34 -1.74 -12.08
CA TRP A 114 -2.01 -2.83 -12.79
C TRP A 114 -2.87 -2.29 -13.93
N VAL A 115 -3.75 -1.33 -13.65
CA VAL A 115 -4.63 -0.74 -14.67
C VAL A 115 -3.83 -0.11 -15.80
N ALA A 116 -2.74 0.60 -15.49
CA ALA A 116 -1.86 1.17 -16.49
C ALA A 116 -1.23 0.08 -17.39
N VAL A 117 -0.68 -0.99 -16.81
CA VAL A 117 -0.07 -2.10 -17.56
C VAL A 117 -1.12 -2.82 -18.42
N ALA A 118 -2.30 -3.09 -17.87
CA ALA A 118 -3.41 -3.72 -18.60
C ALA A 118 -3.91 -2.85 -19.77
N LEU A 119 -3.95 -1.53 -19.60
CA LEU A 119 -4.28 -0.58 -20.68
C LEU A 119 -3.21 -0.56 -21.77
N LEU A 120 -1.92 -0.69 -21.43
CA LEU A 120 -0.85 -0.81 -22.43
C LEU A 120 -0.93 -2.11 -23.23
N GLY A 121 -1.37 -3.21 -22.59
CA GLY A 121 -1.69 -4.49 -23.24
C GLY A 121 -2.87 -4.37 -24.22
N GLY A 122 -3.91 -3.62 -23.83
CA GLY A 122 -5.00 -3.17 -24.68
C GLY A 122 -6.11 -4.19 -24.96
N SER A 123 -5.89 -5.47 -24.64
CA SER A 123 -6.84 -6.57 -24.86
C SER A 123 -8.15 -6.39 -24.08
N PHE A 124 -8.06 -6.05 -22.79
CA PHE A 124 -9.24 -5.85 -21.93
C PHE A 124 -10.05 -4.63 -22.36
N TYR A 125 -9.38 -3.53 -22.70
CA TYR A 125 -10.02 -2.30 -23.19
C TYR A 125 -10.75 -2.53 -24.51
N GLN A 126 -10.09 -3.19 -25.47
CA GLN A 126 -10.70 -3.54 -26.77
C GLN A 126 -11.98 -4.36 -26.59
N CYS A 127 -11.94 -5.41 -25.75
CA CYS A 127 -13.12 -6.21 -25.46
C CYS A 127 -14.21 -5.37 -24.79
N ALA A 128 -13.87 -4.59 -23.76
CA ALA A 128 -14.86 -3.79 -23.04
C ALA A 128 -15.56 -2.76 -23.95
N VAL A 129 -14.80 -2.02 -24.74
CA VAL A 129 -15.33 -0.97 -25.63
C VAL A 129 -16.13 -1.55 -26.79
N SER A 130 -15.77 -2.73 -27.29
CA SER A 130 -16.53 -3.41 -28.37
C SER A 130 -17.97 -3.76 -27.97
N GLY A 131 -18.26 -3.92 -26.68
CA GLY A 131 -19.61 -4.15 -26.15
C GLY A 131 -20.32 -2.89 -25.66
N SER A 132 -19.73 -1.70 -25.81
CA SER A 132 -20.29 -0.45 -25.31
C SER A 132 -21.11 0.27 -26.39
N GLU A 133 -22.43 0.39 -26.19
CA GLU A 133 -23.32 1.07 -27.14
C GLU A 133 -23.02 2.57 -27.30
N SER A 134 -22.54 3.23 -26.24
CA SER A 134 -22.19 4.65 -26.28
C SER A 134 -20.92 4.89 -27.10
N MET A 135 -19.92 4.03 -26.93
CA MET A 135 -18.67 4.11 -27.70
C MET A 135 -18.86 3.61 -29.13
N ALA A 136 -19.73 2.63 -29.36
CA ALA A 136 -20.08 2.16 -30.69
C ALA A 136 -20.57 3.28 -31.61
N ARG A 137 -21.44 4.16 -31.09
CA ARG A 137 -21.94 5.33 -31.84
C ARG A 137 -20.84 6.32 -32.22
N HIS A 138 -19.82 6.49 -31.39
CA HIS A 138 -18.71 7.39 -31.67
C HIS A 138 -17.72 6.78 -32.67
N LEU A 139 -17.39 5.49 -32.50
CA LEU A 139 -16.42 4.77 -33.34
C LEU A 139 -16.96 4.48 -34.75
N CYS A 140 -18.27 4.23 -34.87
CA CYS A 140 -18.93 3.97 -36.14
C CYS A 140 -19.48 5.24 -36.82
N LYS A 141 -19.16 6.44 -36.32
CA LYS A 141 -19.64 7.69 -36.91
C LYS A 141 -19.08 7.86 -38.33
N GLY A 142 -19.95 7.89 -39.33
CA GLY A 142 -19.56 8.01 -40.74
C GLY A 142 -19.07 6.70 -41.39
N ARG A 143 -19.25 5.55 -40.72
CA ARG A 143 -19.03 4.20 -41.29
C ARG A 143 -20.35 3.55 -41.73
N ASP A 144 -20.23 2.38 -42.36
CA ASP A 144 -21.35 1.54 -42.76
C ASP A 144 -22.36 1.30 -41.61
N PRO A 145 -23.68 1.29 -41.87
CA PRO A 145 -24.71 1.06 -40.85
C PRO A 145 -24.54 -0.27 -40.09
N SER A 146 -23.92 -1.28 -40.70
CA SER A 146 -23.65 -2.57 -40.07
C SER A 146 -22.48 -2.54 -39.07
N CYS A 147 -21.73 -1.44 -38.99
CA CYS A 147 -20.58 -1.28 -38.08
C CYS A 147 -20.96 -1.54 -36.62
N VAL A 148 -22.08 -0.98 -36.15
CA VAL A 148 -22.54 -1.14 -34.75
C VAL A 148 -22.87 -2.60 -34.45
N ALA A 149 -23.53 -3.30 -35.38
CA ALA A 149 -23.90 -4.71 -35.23
C ALA A 149 -22.68 -5.64 -35.26
N LYS A 150 -21.64 -5.29 -36.02
CA LYS A 150 -20.39 -6.06 -36.15
C LYS A 150 -19.37 -5.75 -35.07
N LEU A 151 -19.44 -4.60 -34.40
CA LEU A 151 -18.47 -4.13 -33.42
C LEU A 151 -18.14 -5.16 -32.32
N PRO A 152 -19.11 -5.89 -31.73
CA PRO A 152 -18.82 -6.89 -30.71
C PRO A 152 -17.99 -8.09 -31.23
N GLN A 153 -17.99 -8.35 -32.54
CA GLN A 153 -17.22 -9.44 -33.14
C GLN A 153 -15.79 -9.03 -33.54
N VAL A 154 -15.50 -7.73 -33.53
CA VAL A 154 -14.20 -7.16 -33.92
C VAL A 154 -13.02 -7.79 -33.18
N PRO A 155 -13.05 -8.05 -31.86
CA PRO A 155 -11.93 -8.69 -31.15
C PRO A 155 -11.61 -10.13 -31.62
N CYS A 156 -12.59 -10.85 -32.19
CA CYS A 156 -12.44 -12.25 -32.62
C CYS A 156 -12.18 -12.40 -34.11
N LYS A 157 -12.82 -11.59 -34.97
CA LYS A 157 -12.70 -11.68 -36.42
C LYS A 157 -11.70 -10.66 -36.97
N LYS A 158 -10.42 -10.98 -36.85
CA LYS A 158 -9.30 -10.09 -37.25
C LYS A 158 -9.03 -10.01 -38.77
N GLN A 159 -9.82 -10.69 -39.61
CA GLN A 159 -9.52 -10.87 -41.04
C GLN A 159 -10.08 -9.78 -41.97
N GLU A 160 -11.06 -8.99 -41.52
CA GLU A 160 -11.60 -7.88 -42.33
C GLU A 160 -10.76 -6.61 -42.10
N ALA A 161 -10.30 -5.97 -43.19
CA ALA A 161 -9.45 -4.78 -43.12
C ALA A 161 -10.08 -3.62 -42.33
N GLU A 162 -11.39 -3.41 -42.45
CA GLU A 162 -12.12 -2.40 -41.70
C GLU A 162 -12.17 -2.68 -40.18
N MET A 163 -12.26 -3.96 -39.79
CA MET A 163 -12.24 -4.39 -38.38
C MET A 163 -10.84 -4.24 -37.79
N GLN A 164 -9.80 -4.51 -38.60
CA GLN A 164 -8.41 -4.36 -38.19
C GLN A 164 -8.05 -2.88 -37.95
N ASP A 165 -8.59 -1.96 -38.75
CA ASP A 165 -8.47 -0.52 -38.52
C ASP A 165 -9.17 -0.08 -37.22
N ILE A 166 -10.37 -0.57 -36.93
CA ILE A 166 -11.05 -0.28 -35.65
C ILE A 166 -10.25 -0.84 -34.46
N LEU A 167 -9.70 -2.05 -34.56
CA LEU A 167 -8.85 -2.63 -33.51
C LEU A 167 -7.58 -1.82 -33.26
N SER A 168 -6.93 -1.33 -34.33
CA SER A 168 -5.72 -0.53 -34.21
C SER A 168 -6.01 0.81 -33.52
N GLN A 169 -7.14 1.45 -33.87
CA GLN A 169 -7.63 2.66 -33.23
C GLN A 169 -7.93 2.44 -31.74
N LEU A 170 -8.64 1.35 -31.40
CA LEU A 170 -8.92 1.00 -30.00
C LEU A 170 -7.64 0.67 -29.21
N ARG A 171 -6.66 0.01 -29.85
CA ARG A 171 -5.35 -0.27 -29.24
C ARG A 171 -4.62 1.03 -28.93
N ALA A 172 -4.58 1.95 -29.89
CA ALA A 172 -3.93 3.25 -29.73
C ALA A 172 -4.60 4.05 -28.61
N GLN A 173 -5.94 4.11 -28.57
CA GLN A 173 -6.68 4.76 -27.48
C GLN A 173 -6.32 4.16 -26.11
N SER A 174 -6.31 2.83 -26.00
CA SER A 174 -5.94 2.15 -24.76
C SER A 174 -4.51 2.48 -24.32
N GLN A 175 -3.56 2.46 -25.24
CA GLN A 175 -2.16 2.76 -24.95
C GLN A 175 -1.94 4.23 -24.55
N VAL A 176 -2.61 5.17 -25.22
CA VAL A 176 -2.58 6.58 -24.85
C VAL A 176 -3.17 6.79 -23.46
N LEU A 177 -4.32 6.16 -23.15
CA LEU A 177 -4.91 6.21 -21.81
C LEU A 177 -3.96 5.63 -20.75
N GLY A 178 -3.29 4.51 -21.05
CA GLY A 178 -2.26 3.91 -20.19
C GLY A 178 -1.11 4.88 -19.89
N TRP A 179 -0.53 5.51 -20.92
CA TRP A 179 0.55 6.48 -20.74
C TRP A 179 0.11 7.75 -20.01
N VAL A 180 -1.10 8.27 -20.30
CA VAL A 180 -1.67 9.41 -19.61
C VAL A 180 -1.87 9.09 -18.12
N LEU A 181 -2.36 7.89 -17.79
CA LEU A 181 -2.50 7.44 -16.40
C LEU A 181 -1.15 7.36 -15.70
N ILE A 182 -0.13 6.78 -16.34
CA ILE A 182 1.24 6.71 -15.78
C ILE A 182 1.78 8.11 -15.49
N ALA A 183 1.67 9.02 -16.46
CA ALA A 183 2.13 10.40 -16.31
C ALA A 183 1.39 11.11 -15.15
N ALA A 184 0.06 10.98 -15.09
CA ALA A 184 -0.75 11.57 -14.03
C ALA A 184 -0.37 11.05 -12.64
N VAL A 185 -0.14 9.74 -12.50
CA VAL A 185 0.30 9.13 -11.23
C VAL A 185 1.69 9.61 -10.82
N ILE A 186 2.64 9.68 -11.75
CA ILE A 186 4.00 10.17 -11.46
C ILE A 186 3.95 11.64 -11.00
N ILE A 187 3.23 12.49 -11.73
CA ILE A 187 3.07 13.91 -11.39
C ILE A 187 2.42 14.05 -10.02
N LEU A 188 1.34 13.31 -9.76
CA LEU A 188 0.66 13.33 -8.46
C LEU A 188 1.59 12.92 -7.32
N LEU A 189 2.36 11.84 -7.48
CA LEU A 189 3.33 11.39 -6.48
C LEU A 189 4.41 12.44 -6.22
N LEU A 190 4.93 13.08 -7.27
CA LEU A 190 5.93 14.15 -7.15
C LEU A 190 5.34 15.36 -6.43
N VAL A 191 4.15 15.82 -6.81
CA VAL A 191 3.49 16.95 -6.14
C VAL A 191 3.24 16.65 -4.67
N VAL A 192 2.67 15.48 -4.36
CA VAL A 192 2.42 15.07 -2.97
C VAL A 192 3.71 14.99 -2.17
N LYS A 193 4.77 14.38 -2.71
CA LYS A 193 6.08 14.30 -2.06
C LYS A 193 6.68 15.68 -1.84
N SER A 194 6.66 16.55 -2.84
CA SER A 194 7.21 17.91 -2.75
C SER A 194 6.44 18.74 -1.73
N VAL A 195 5.11 18.77 -1.79
CA VAL A 195 4.27 19.52 -0.84
C VAL A 195 4.46 19.00 0.59
N THR A 196 4.43 17.67 0.80
CA THR A 196 4.63 17.09 2.14
C THR A 196 6.01 17.38 2.70
N ARG A 197 7.06 17.42 1.87
CA ARG A 197 8.42 17.79 2.29
C ARG A 197 8.55 19.29 2.55
N CYS A 198 7.95 20.16 1.73
CA CYS A 198 7.94 21.61 1.94
C CYS A 198 7.19 22.02 3.20
N LEU A 199 6.10 21.34 3.54
CA LEU A 199 5.31 21.57 4.75
C LEU A 199 5.89 20.86 5.99
N SER A 200 7.09 20.29 5.89
CA SER A 200 7.74 19.60 7.00
C SER A 200 8.16 20.61 8.08
N PRO A 201 7.78 20.39 9.36
CA PRO A 201 8.23 21.24 10.47
C PRO A 201 9.70 21.00 10.84
N VAL A 202 10.32 19.96 10.29
CA VAL A 202 11.71 19.55 10.58
C VAL A 202 12.58 19.61 9.33
N SER A 203 13.87 19.86 9.53
CA SER A 203 14.85 19.95 8.45
C SER A 203 15.09 18.60 7.77
N TYR A 204 15.62 18.61 6.55
CA TYR A 204 15.92 17.40 5.78
C TYR A 204 16.87 16.44 6.53
N LEU A 205 17.96 16.97 7.12
CA LEU A 205 18.95 16.14 7.80
C LEU A 205 18.39 15.54 9.10
N GLN A 206 17.59 16.31 9.83
CA GLN A 206 16.89 15.81 11.03
C GLN A 206 15.91 14.69 10.66
N LEU A 207 15.18 14.82 9.54
CA LEU A 207 14.27 13.79 9.07
C LEU A 207 15.02 12.53 8.62
N LYS A 208 16.21 12.67 8.02
CA LYS A 208 17.08 11.52 7.70
C LYS A 208 17.60 10.80 8.93
N PHE A 209 18.05 11.56 9.94
CA PHE A 209 18.40 10.99 11.24
C PHE A 209 17.21 10.26 11.87
N TRP A 210 16.01 10.82 11.77
CA TRP A 210 14.79 10.23 12.29
C TRP A 210 14.46 8.88 11.63
N GLU A 211 14.54 8.79 10.30
CA GLU A 211 14.39 7.52 9.56
C GLU A 211 15.38 6.46 10.08
N ILE A 212 16.64 6.84 10.34
CA ILE A 212 17.67 5.93 10.88
C ILE A 212 17.35 5.52 12.32
N TYR A 213 16.96 6.46 13.18
CA TYR A 213 16.61 6.20 14.57
C TYR A 213 15.50 5.15 14.67
N LEU A 214 14.43 5.29 13.89
CA LEU A 214 13.30 4.36 13.93
C LEU A 214 13.66 2.96 13.46
N GLU A 215 14.50 2.85 12.43
CA GLU A 215 14.98 1.54 11.97
C GLU A 215 15.81 0.86 13.06
N LYS A 216 16.67 1.60 13.75
CA LYS A 216 17.46 1.07 14.87
C LYS A 216 16.63 0.74 16.10
N GLU A 217 15.69 1.62 16.48
CA GLU A 217 14.77 1.37 17.59
C GLU A 217 13.96 0.08 17.34
N LYS A 218 13.47 -0.13 16.12
CA LYS A 218 12.76 -1.36 15.74
C LYS A 218 13.65 -2.60 15.86
N GLN A 219 14.86 -2.56 15.33
CA GLN A 219 15.81 -3.69 15.39
C GLN A 219 16.12 -4.07 16.84
N ILE A 220 16.40 -3.07 17.68
CA ILE A 220 16.70 -3.26 19.10
C ILE A 220 15.46 -3.81 19.82
N LEU A 221 14.29 -3.20 19.64
CA LEU A 221 13.04 -3.64 20.27
C LEU A 221 12.70 -5.09 19.90
N GLN A 222 12.91 -5.49 18.65
CA GLN A 222 12.71 -6.88 18.20
C GLN A 222 13.68 -7.85 18.89
N SER A 223 14.96 -7.50 18.98
CA SER A 223 15.99 -8.31 19.64
C SER A 223 15.67 -8.50 21.12
N GLU A 224 15.44 -7.40 21.85
CA GLU A 224 15.13 -7.41 23.28
C GLU A 224 13.82 -8.13 23.59
N ALA A 225 12.78 -7.95 22.77
CA ALA A 225 11.51 -8.65 22.95
C ALA A 225 11.67 -10.17 22.75
N MET A 226 12.49 -10.61 21.79
CA MET A 226 12.76 -12.02 21.54
C MET A 226 13.55 -12.65 22.70
N GLU A 227 14.57 -11.97 23.20
CA GLU A 227 15.35 -12.42 24.34
C GLU A 227 14.47 -12.54 25.60
N HIS A 228 13.70 -11.49 25.91
CA HIS A 228 12.80 -11.48 27.06
C HIS A 228 11.72 -12.57 26.96
N ALA A 229 11.10 -12.75 25.78
CA ALA A 229 10.12 -13.81 25.56
C ALA A 229 10.74 -15.22 25.73
N THR A 230 11.98 -15.41 25.26
CA THR A 230 12.71 -16.67 25.41
C THR A 230 13.02 -16.96 26.88
N GLN A 231 13.47 -15.96 27.63
CA GLN A 231 13.75 -16.10 29.06
C GLN A 231 12.48 -16.42 29.85
N LEU A 232 11.39 -15.71 29.58
CA LEU A 232 10.09 -15.94 30.22
C LEU A 232 9.56 -17.34 29.93
N ALA A 233 9.64 -17.80 28.67
CA ALA A 233 9.23 -19.15 28.29
C ALA A 233 10.07 -20.23 28.99
N LYS A 234 11.40 -20.06 29.03
CA LYS A 234 12.31 -20.99 29.73
C LYS A 234 11.99 -21.10 31.22
N GLU A 235 11.77 -19.98 31.89
CA GLU A 235 11.43 -19.94 33.32
C GLU A 235 10.11 -20.68 33.59
N ASN A 236 9.06 -20.36 32.82
CA ASN A 236 7.75 -20.97 33.00
C ASN A 236 7.77 -22.48 32.75
N VAL A 237 8.47 -22.93 31.71
CA VAL A 237 8.62 -24.36 31.40
C VAL A 237 9.41 -25.07 32.50
N ARG A 238 10.49 -24.46 33.00
CA ARG A 238 11.27 -25.04 34.11
C ARG A 238 10.43 -25.18 35.37
N CYS A 239 9.74 -24.11 35.79
CA CYS A 239 8.89 -24.13 36.97
C CYS A 239 7.74 -25.14 36.86
N PHE A 240 7.19 -25.34 35.65
CA PHE A 240 6.18 -26.37 35.41
C PHE A 240 6.70 -27.79 35.64
N PHE A 241 7.88 -28.13 35.12
CA PHE A 241 8.46 -29.47 35.29
C PHE A 241 9.05 -29.72 36.68
N GLU A 242 9.55 -28.68 37.35
CA GLU A 242 10.10 -28.76 38.71
C GLU A 242 9.03 -28.60 39.81
N CYS A 243 7.77 -28.33 39.45
CA CYS A 243 6.68 -28.02 40.38
C CYS A 243 7.03 -26.85 41.35
N THR A 244 7.77 -25.85 40.87
CA THR A 244 8.18 -24.67 41.64
C THR A 244 7.38 -23.44 41.24
N ASN A 245 7.30 -22.45 42.13
CA ASN A 245 6.67 -21.17 41.81
C ASN A 245 7.58 -20.32 40.91
N PRO A 246 7.02 -19.62 39.90
CA PRO A 246 7.81 -18.79 38.99
C PRO A 246 8.41 -17.58 39.70
N LYS A 247 9.63 -17.20 39.30
CA LYS A 247 10.22 -15.90 39.69
C LYS A 247 9.43 -14.77 39.04
N GLU A 248 9.19 -13.68 39.77
CA GLU A 248 8.55 -12.48 39.22
C GLU A 248 9.37 -11.92 38.05
N CYS A 249 8.90 -12.16 36.83
CA CYS A 249 9.42 -11.53 35.63
C CYS A 249 8.46 -10.39 35.26
N SER A 250 8.91 -9.14 35.44
CA SER A 250 8.05 -7.98 35.17
C SER A 250 7.90 -7.77 33.67
N THR A 251 6.77 -8.20 33.11
CA THR A 251 6.39 -7.79 31.76
C THR A 251 5.70 -6.42 31.79
N PRO A 252 5.91 -5.56 30.78
CA PRO A 252 5.23 -4.28 30.73
C PRO A 252 3.70 -4.47 30.72
N SER A 253 2.99 -3.62 31.47
CA SER A 253 1.51 -3.69 31.54
C SER A 253 0.84 -3.54 30.17
N SER A 254 -0.36 -4.10 30.01
CA SER A 254 -1.15 -3.96 28.79
C SER A 254 -1.41 -2.49 28.41
N LYS A 255 -1.54 -1.60 29.41
CA LYS A 255 -1.69 -0.16 29.21
C LYS A 255 -0.44 0.47 28.58
N ALA A 256 0.75 0.04 28.99
CA ALA A 256 2.01 0.51 28.40
C ALA A 256 2.12 0.11 26.92
N TRP A 257 1.80 -1.15 26.59
CA TRP A 257 1.76 -1.66 25.21
C TRP A 257 0.79 -0.89 24.32
N GLN A 258 -0.42 -0.59 24.83
CA GLN A 258 -1.40 0.20 24.11
C GLN A 258 -0.93 1.65 23.85
N GLN A 259 -0.16 2.23 24.78
CA GLN A 259 0.32 3.59 24.67
C GLN A 259 1.44 3.74 23.63
N ILE A 260 2.40 2.82 23.60
CA ILE A 260 3.49 2.85 22.59
C ILE A 260 3.01 2.46 21.18
N SER A 261 1.86 1.76 21.10
CA SER A 261 1.22 1.34 19.84
C SER A 261 0.28 2.40 19.24
N ALA A 262 0.11 3.55 19.91
CA ALA A 262 -0.71 4.64 19.38
C ALA A 262 -0.06 5.29 18.14
N LEU A 263 -0.87 5.95 17.31
CA LEU A 263 -0.35 6.74 16.19
C LEU A 263 0.55 7.87 16.68
N TYR A 264 1.63 8.10 15.96
CA TYR A 264 2.60 9.12 16.32
C TYR A 264 2.00 10.53 16.23
N THR A 265 2.31 11.35 17.23
CA THR A 265 1.94 12.76 17.30
C THR A 265 3.19 13.61 17.51
N PHE A 266 3.41 14.57 16.62
CA PHE A 266 4.52 15.50 16.71
C PHE A 266 4.22 16.62 17.69
N ASN A 267 5.22 16.98 18.51
CA ASN A 267 5.17 18.14 19.39
C ASN A 267 6.40 19.04 19.11
N PRO A 268 6.21 20.29 18.67
CA PRO A 268 7.34 21.19 18.37
C PRO A 268 8.22 21.52 19.58
N GLN A 269 7.64 21.54 20.79
CA GLN A 269 8.34 21.93 22.02
C GLN A 269 9.12 20.77 22.65
N LYS A 270 8.75 19.52 22.33
CA LYS A 270 9.39 18.31 22.85
C LYS A 270 9.67 17.34 21.71
N GLN A 271 10.93 17.28 21.29
CA GLN A 271 11.36 16.47 20.16
C GLN A 271 11.46 14.98 20.53
N TYR A 272 10.36 14.25 20.38
CA TYR A 272 10.31 12.79 20.50
C TYR A 272 10.28 12.14 19.12
N TYR A 273 11.15 11.17 18.89
CA TYR A 273 11.25 10.48 17.60
C TYR A 273 10.30 9.27 17.46
N SER A 274 9.73 8.78 18.55
CA SER A 274 8.79 7.65 18.53
C SER A 274 7.81 7.75 19.70
N MET A 275 6.76 6.93 19.68
CA MET A 275 5.86 6.82 20.82
C MET A 275 6.50 6.11 22.02
N LEU A 276 7.45 5.21 21.78
CA LEU A 276 8.25 4.58 22.83
C LEU A 276 9.18 5.60 23.51
N HIS A 277 9.89 6.40 22.71
CA HIS A 277 10.70 7.52 23.20
C HIS A 277 9.84 8.52 24.00
N LYS A 278 8.65 8.87 23.50
CA LYS A 278 7.71 9.74 24.21
C LYS A 278 7.21 9.12 25.53
N TYR A 279 7.01 7.81 25.57
CA TYR A 279 6.56 7.08 26.76
C TYR A 279 7.62 7.08 27.87
N VAL A 280 8.87 6.74 27.55
CA VAL A 280 9.96 6.63 28.54
C VAL A 280 10.34 7.98 29.12
N ASN A 281 10.34 9.05 28.32
CA ASN A 281 10.76 10.39 28.76
C ASN A 281 9.64 11.23 29.40
N ARG A 282 8.56 10.58 29.84
CA ARG A 282 7.45 11.26 30.50
C ARG A 282 7.65 11.33 32.01
N LYS A 283 7.45 12.52 32.59
CA LYS A 283 7.53 12.75 34.04
C LYS A 283 6.31 12.23 34.82
N ASP A 284 5.13 12.12 34.18
CA ASP A 284 3.88 11.62 34.80
C ASP A 284 3.32 10.37 34.10
N MET A 285 3.30 9.22 34.77
CA MET A 285 2.77 7.95 34.24
C MET A 285 1.23 7.81 34.31
N SER A 286 0.53 8.76 34.93
CA SER A 286 -0.91 8.67 35.21
C SER A 286 -1.82 9.04 34.02
N GLY A 287 -1.40 9.95 33.14
CA GLY A 287 -2.23 10.44 32.02
C GLY A 287 -2.16 9.60 30.73
N SER A 288 -3.09 9.82 29.80
CA SER A 288 -3.05 9.21 28.45
C SER A 288 -2.08 9.96 27.53
N LEU A 289 -1.28 9.26 26.72
CA LEU A 289 -0.39 9.87 25.70
C LEU A 289 -1.14 10.54 24.53
N ARG A 290 -2.46 10.35 24.45
CA ARG A 290 -3.24 10.69 23.23
C ARG A 290 -3.45 12.17 22.97
N SER A 291 -3.12 13.05 23.91
CA SER A 291 -3.29 14.49 23.72
C SER A 291 -2.49 15.25 24.77
N VAL A 292 -1.19 15.44 24.52
CA VAL A 292 -0.44 16.50 25.19
C VAL A 292 -0.71 17.80 24.42
N GLU A 293 -0.87 18.92 25.14
CA GLU A 293 -1.01 20.25 24.54
C GLU A 293 0.05 20.47 23.44
N GLY A 294 -0.36 20.82 22.21
CA GLY A 294 0.53 21.02 21.07
C GLY A 294 0.79 19.80 20.17
N ASP A 295 0.18 18.65 20.42
CA ASP A 295 0.34 17.43 19.59
C ASP A 295 -0.43 17.50 18.24
N ALA A 296 0.32 17.51 17.13
CA ALA A 296 -0.21 17.53 15.77
C ALA A 296 0.12 16.25 14.97
N VAL A 297 -0.77 15.85 14.07
CA VAL A 297 -0.47 14.82 13.06
C VAL A 297 0.12 15.51 11.84
N VAL A 298 1.38 15.21 11.55
CA VAL A 298 2.10 15.84 10.45
C VAL A 298 2.24 14.82 9.31
N PRO A 299 1.78 15.13 8.09
CA PRO A 299 1.76 14.17 6.97
C PRO A 299 3.15 13.60 6.66
N VAL A 300 4.17 14.46 6.70
CA VAL A 300 5.57 14.07 6.41
C VAL A 300 6.12 13.06 7.42
N LEU A 301 5.56 13.02 8.64
CA LEU A 301 6.01 12.15 9.74
C LEU A 301 5.19 10.86 9.83
N GLY A 302 4.26 10.61 8.90
CA GLY A 302 3.50 9.37 8.93
C GLY A 302 4.39 8.13 8.89
N PHE A 303 5.59 8.19 8.28
CA PHE A 303 6.48 7.03 8.13
C PHE A 303 6.83 6.37 9.46
N VAL A 304 6.78 7.13 10.57
CA VAL A 304 6.90 6.61 11.95
C VAL A 304 5.93 5.46 12.21
N ASP A 305 4.75 5.52 11.62
CA ASP A 305 3.70 4.51 11.78
C ASP A 305 3.68 3.42 10.71
N ALA A 306 4.46 3.56 9.63
CA ALA A 306 4.47 2.61 8.50
C ALA A 306 5.25 1.32 8.81
N SER A 307 6.17 1.36 9.78
CA SER A 307 7.01 0.22 10.13
C SER A 307 6.26 -0.77 11.02
N GLY A 308 5.71 -1.83 10.43
CA GLY A 308 5.28 -3.02 11.18
C GLY A 308 6.48 -3.82 11.69
N MET A 309 6.32 -4.58 12.78
CA MET A 309 7.30 -5.63 13.11
C MET A 309 7.32 -6.61 11.94
N ALA A 310 8.49 -6.81 11.34
CA ALA A 310 8.64 -7.85 10.33
C ALA A 310 8.59 -9.18 11.08
N THR A 311 7.54 -9.97 10.87
CA THR A 311 7.56 -11.40 11.21
C THR A 311 8.48 -12.08 10.21
N THR A 312 9.78 -12.05 10.46
CA THR A 312 10.70 -12.98 9.81
C THR A 312 10.50 -14.33 10.47
N HIS A 313 9.49 -15.08 10.02
CA HIS A 313 9.48 -16.52 10.19
C HIS A 313 10.53 -17.07 9.22
N GLY A 314 11.77 -17.16 9.68
CA GLY A 314 12.75 -18.08 9.11
C GLY A 314 12.49 -19.45 9.72
N VAL A 315 12.00 -20.37 8.91
CA VAL A 315 12.18 -21.82 9.13
C VAL A 315 13.56 -22.17 8.59
#